data_AF-A0A1H0SRF9-F1
#
_entry.id   AF-A0A1H0SRF9-F1
#
_cell.length_a   1.000
_cell.length_b   1.000
_cell.length_c   1.000
_cell.angle_alpha   90.00
_cell.angle_beta   90.00
_cell.angle_gamma   90.00
#
_symmetry.space_group_name_H-M   'P 1'
#
loop_
_entity.id
_entity.type
_entity.pdbx_description
1 polymer ?
#
loop_
_entity_poly.entity_id
_entity_poly.type
_entity_poly.pdbx_seq_one_letter_code
_entity_poly.pdbx_strand_id
1 'polypeptide(L)'
;MKVDITGQPDPDIFRHRKKYILWFVFFLAWVVAALGIIVFAVYYDTSGYRNLDNFALGLLVGASIGTTWSGNRLQAYKKLFPPQLEQLVQMRSTHGVIDAYCQGVDTIGRPLIRAEYEACVKYAEHHPGAPFA
;
A
#
# COMPACT_ATOMS: atom_id res chain seq x y z
N MET A 1 5.81 -3.80 -0.15
CA MET A 1 6.86 -3.68 0.89
C MET A 1 7.39 -5.09 1.06
N LYS A 2 8.71 -5.33 1.05
CA LYS A 2 9.21 -6.68 1.37
C LYS A 2 9.35 -6.71 2.89
N VAL A 3 8.46 -7.43 3.56
CA VAL A 3 8.55 -7.69 4.98
C VAL A 3 9.25 -9.01 5.14
N ASP A 4 10.35 -9.03 5.89
CA ASP A 4 11.03 -10.25 6.26
C ASP A 4 10.45 -10.74 7.59
N ILE A 5 9.83 -11.91 7.54
CA ILE A 5 9.19 -12.59 8.67
C ILE A 5 10.16 -13.50 9.43
N THR A 6 11.38 -13.68 8.92
CA THR A 6 12.46 -14.36 9.64
C THR A 6 13.26 -13.42 10.55
N GLY A 7 13.09 -12.10 10.37
CA GLY A 7 13.72 -11.06 11.19
C GLY A 7 12.80 -10.53 12.30
N GLN A 8 13.33 -9.60 13.10
CA GLN A 8 12.52 -8.89 14.09
C GLN A 8 11.52 -7.93 13.40
N PRO A 9 10.27 -7.85 13.91
CA PRO A 9 9.27 -6.94 13.38
C PRO A 9 9.71 -5.48 13.55
N ASP A 10 9.65 -4.72 12.46
CA ASP A 10 10.05 -3.31 12.46
C ASP A 10 9.04 -2.48 13.29
N PRO A 11 9.48 -1.83 14.39
CA PRO A 11 8.59 -1.13 15.31
C PRO A 11 7.91 0.08 14.69
N ASP A 12 8.47 0.68 13.63
CA ASP A 12 8.01 1.96 13.09
C ASP A 12 7.61 1.89 11.61
N ILE A 13 6.96 0.79 11.22
CA ILE A 13 6.38 0.60 9.87
C ILE A 13 5.43 1.74 9.48
N PHE A 14 4.73 2.35 10.44
CA PHE A 14 3.83 3.47 10.18
C PHE A 14 4.53 4.81 9.96
N ARG A 15 5.84 4.94 10.22
CA ARG A 15 6.62 6.17 10.00
C ARG A 15 6.47 6.71 8.58
N HIS A 16 6.46 5.79 7.61
CA HIS A 16 6.36 6.15 6.20
C HIS A 16 4.93 6.49 5.76
N ARG A 17 3.90 6.15 6.55
CA ARG A 17 2.49 6.40 6.22
C ARG A 17 2.23 7.88 5.95
N LYS A 18 2.78 8.78 6.78
CA LYS A 18 2.64 10.24 6.59
C LYS A 18 3.22 10.71 5.26
N LYS A 19 4.37 10.15 4.86
CA LYS A 19 5.02 10.47 3.58
C LYS A 19 4.13 10.04 2.41
N TYR A 20 3.54 8.84 2.46
CA TYR A 20 2.61 8.37 1.42
C TYR A 20 1.32 9.20 1.36
N ILE A 21 0.77 9.62 2.50
CA ILE A 21 -0.39 10.53 2.54
C ILE A 21 -0.04 11.87 1.91
N LEU A 22 1.12 12.44 2.24
CA LEU A 22 1.57 13.71 1.66
C LEU A 22 1.71 13.62 0.14
N TRP A 23 2.35 12.55 -0.37
CA TRP A 23 2.45 12.31 -1.81
C TRP A 23 1.08 12.12 -2.46
N PHE A 24 0.16 11.41 -1.81
CA PHE A 24 -1.20 11.24 -2.31
C PHE A 24 -1.94 12.58 -2.44
N VAL A 25 -1.87 13.45 -1.42
CA VAL A 25 -2.45 14.79 -1.46
C VAL A 25 -1.79 15.65 -2.53
N PHE A 26 -0.47 15.56 -2.68
CA PHE A 26 0.27 16.27 -3.73
C PHE A 26 -0.20 15.89 -5.14
N PHE A 27 -0.35 14.59 -5.42
CA PHE A 27 -0.89 14.14 -6.71
C PHE A 27 -2.36 14.52 -6.90
N LEU A 28 -3.17 14.51 -5.85
CA LEU A 28 -4.57 14.92 -5.92
C LEU A 28 -4.68 16.42 -6.26
N ALA A 29 -3.84 17.26 -5.68
CA ALA A 29 -3.76 18.68 -6.03
C ALA A 29 -3.38 18.87 -7.51
N TRP A 30 -2.45 18.06 -8.04
CA TRP A 30 -2.11 18.04 -9.46
C TRP A 30 -3.29 17.67 -10.37
N VAL A 31 -4.10 16.68 -9.97
CA VAL A 31 -5.33 16.31 -10.71
C VAL A 31 -6.32 17.48 -10.74
N VAL A 32 -6.53 18.14 -9.60
CA VAL A 32 -7.43 19.31 -9.51
C VAL A 32 -6.91 20.47 -10.36
N ALA A 33 -5.60 20.72 -10.35
CA ALA A 33 -4.98 21.74 -11.21
C ALA A 33 -5.14 21.41 -12.70
N ALA A 34 -4.93 20.14 -13.10
CA ALA A 34 -5.15 19.70 -14.48
C ALA A 34 -6.60 19.87 -14.92
N LEU A 35 -7.56 19.53 -14.07
CA LEU A 35 -8.99 19.77 -14.32
C LEU A 35 -9.29 21.27 -14.47
N GLY A 36 -8.69 22.12 -13.63
CA GLY A 36 -8.82 23.58 -13.75
C GLY A 36 -8.32 24.10 -15.09
N ILE A 37 -7.19 23.60 -15.58
CA ILE A 37 -6.63 23.97 -16.90
C ILE A 37 -7.58 23.55 -18.02
N ILE A 38 -8.14 22.34 -17.97
CA ILE A 38 -9.11 21.84 -18.97
C ILE A 38 -10.36 22.73 -18.99
N VAL A 39 -10.95 23.01 -17.82
CA VAL A 39 -12.15 23.86 -17.72
C VAL A 39 -11.87 25.27 -18.23
N PHE A 40 -10.71 25.84 -17.91
CA PHE A 40 -10.28 27.14 -18.41
C PHE A 40 -10.12 27.13 -19.93
N ALA A 41 -9.47 26.10 -20.49
CA ALA A 41 -9.25 25.97 -21.93
C ALA A 41 -10.58 25.88 -22.72
N VAL A 42 -11.56 25.16 -22.18
CA VAL A 42 -12.92 25.05 -22.73
C VAL A 42 -13.67 26.38 -22.61
N TYR A 43 -13.58 27.06 -21.47
CA TYR A 43 -14.29 28.32 -21.24
C TYR A 43 -13.82 29.46 -22.16
N TYR A 44 -12.51 29.53 -22.42
CA TYR A 44 -11.91 30.56 -23.28
C TYR A 44 -11.85 30.20 -24.77
N ASP A 45 -12.48 29.10 -25.18
CA ASP A 45 -12.52 28.60 -26.56
C ASP A 45 -11.13 28.59 -27.24
N THR A 46 -10.13 28.18 -26.46
CA THR A 46 -8.72 28.11 -26.86
C THR A 46 -8.45 26.88 -27.74
N SER A 47 -9.25 26.71 -28.80
CA SER A 47 -9.22 25.58 -29.74
C SER A 47 -7.87 25.38 -30.47
N GLY A 48 -6.96 26.36 -30.38
CA GLY A 48 -5.63 26.32 -31.01
C GLY A 48 -4.52 25.64 -30.20
N TYR A 49 -4.70 25.37 -28.91
CA TYR A 49 -3.60 24.90 -28.05
C TYR A 49 -3.58 23.38 -27.87
N ARG A 50 -3.33 22.63 -28.95
CA ARG A 50 -3.08 21.17 -28.92
C ARG A 50 -2.01 20.75 -27.90
N ASN A 51 -1.06 21.63 -27.61
CA ASN A 51 0.00 21.38 -26.62
C ASN A 51 -0.52 21.45 -25.18
N LEU A 52 -1.55 22.26 -24.88
CA LEU A 52 -2.16 22.35 -23.54
C LEU A 52 -2.96 21.10 -23.22
N ASP A 53 -3.74 20.58 -24.17
CA ASP A 53 -4.51 19.34 -23.99
C ASP A 53 -3.60 18.14 -23.75
N ASN A 54 -2.55 17.97 -24.58
CA ASN A 54 -1.58 16.88 -24.39
C ASN A 54 -0.85 16.98 -23.06
N PHE A 55 -0.52 18.20 -22.62
CA PHE A 55 0.13 18.40 -21.33
C PHE A 55 -0.82 18.07 -20.17
N ALA A 56 -2.08 18.50 -20.22
CA ALA A 56 -3.09 18.19 -19.22
C ALA A 56 -3.39 16.69 -19.12
N LEU A 57 -3.47 16.00 -20.27
CA LEU A 57 -3.61 14.54 -20.32
C LEU A 57 -2.39 13.83 -19.72
N GLY A 58 -1.18 14.27 -20.05
CA GLY A 58 0.05 13.72 -19.47
C GLY A 58 0.09 13.90 -17.94
N LEU A 59 -0.33 15.06 -17.46
CA LEU A 59 -0.46 15.38 -16.03
C LEU A 59 -1.48 14.47 -15.33
N LEU A 60 -2.64 14.26 -15.94
CA LEU A 60 -3.69 13.37 -15.43
C LEU A 60 -3.22 11.93 -15.36
N VAL A 61 -2.61 11.41 -16.42
CA VAL A 61 -2.09 10.03 -16.46
C VAL A 61 -0.98 9.85 -15.42
N GLY A 62 -0.02 10.77 -15.36
CA GLY A 62 1.07 10.72 -14.39
C GLY A 62 0.56 10.78 -12.94
N ALA A 63 -0.37 11.68 -12.65
CA ALA A 63 -0.96 11.80 -11.33
C ALA A 63 -1.82 10.58 -10.95
N SER A 64 -2.53 9.98 -11.92
CA SER A 64 -3.32 8.75 -11.73
C SER A 64 -2.43 7.55 -11.37
N ILE A 65 -1.29 7.42 -12.04
CA ILE A 65 -0.30 6.38 -11.71
C ILE A 65 0.28 6.62 -10.31
N GLY A 66 0.66 7.87 -10.00
CA GLY A 66 1.21 8.25 -8.69
C GLY A 66 0.25 8.02 -7.53
N THR A 67 -1.03 8.38 -7.72
CA THR A 67 -2.10 8.13 -6.73
C THR A 67 -2.38 6.64 -6.59
N THR A 68 -2.45 5.88 -7.68
CA THR A 68 -2.67 4.43 -7.63
C THR A 68 -1.53 3.73 -6.89
N TRP A 69 -0.27 4.08 -7.21
CA TRP A 69 0.90 3.49 -6.55
C TRP A 69 0.94 3.82 -5.05
N SER A 70 0.70 5.08 -4.69
CA SER A 70 0.65 5.52 -3.29
C SER A 70 -0.53 4.90 -2.54
N GLY A 71 -1.70 4.82 -3.18
CA GLY A 71 -2.91 4.21 -2.66
C GLY A 71 -2.73 2.72 -2.37
N ASN A 72 -2.09 1.99 -3.28
CA ASN A 72 -1.82 0.56 -3.10
C ASN A 72 -0.83 0.34 -1.93
N ARG A 73 0.18 1.20 -1.79
CA ARG A 73 1.08 1.21 -0.62
C ARG A 73 0.33 1.54 0.68
N LEU A 74 -0.60 2.48 0.66
CA LEU A 74 -1.45 2.84 1.80
C LEU A 74 -2.38 1.69 2.22
N GLN A 75 -2.91 0.93 1.26
CA GLN A 75 -3.72 -0.26 1.52
C GLN A 75 -2.91 -1.38 2.20
N ALA A 76 -1.61 -1.48 1.92
CA ALA A 76 -0.73 -2.45 2.58
C ALA A 76 -0.56 -2.19 4.09
N TYR A 77 -0.79 -0.94 4.54
CA TYR A 77 -0.79 -0.56 5.96
C TYR A 77 -2.17 -0.66 6.63
N LYS A 78 -3.21 -1.11 5.92
CA LYS A 78 -4.52 -1.33 6.55
C LYS A 78 -4.43 -2.48 7.56
N LYS A 79 -5.24 -2.37 8.62
CA LYS A 79 -5.49 -3.47 9.56
C LYS A 79 -6.01 -4.69 8.80
N LEU A 80 -5.66 -5.88 9.28
CA LEU A 80 -6.21 -7.12 8.76
C LEU A 80 -7.73 -7.16 8.93
N PHE A 81 -8.40 -7.74 7.95
CA PHE A 81 -9.81 -8.09 8.06
C PHE A 81 -10.00 -9.39 8.88
N PRO A 82 -11.17 -9.59 9.50
CA PRO A 82 -11.47 -10.80 10.30
C PRO A 82 -11.12 -12.13 9.62
N PRO A 83 -11.48 -12.40 8.34
CA PRO A 83 -11.11 -13.65 7.67
C PRO A 83 -9.59 -13.82 7.48
N GLN A 84 -8.83 -12.72 7.38
CA GLN A 84 -7.37 -12.77 7.28
C GLN A 84 -6.73 -13.12 8.63
N LEU A 85 -7.35 -12.67 9.74
CA LEU A 85 -6.93 -13.06 11.08
C LEU A 85 -7.12 -14.56 11.32
N GLU A 86 -8.24 -15.15 10.89
CA GLU A 86 -8.48 -16.59 11.00
C GLU A 86 -7.45 -17.41 10.23
N GLN A 87 -7.15 -17.04 8.98
CA GLN A 87 -6.12 -17.70 8.18
C GLN A 87 -4.73 -17.56 8.84
N LEU A 88 -4.44 -16.40 9.42
CA LEU A 88 -3.17 -16.16 10.10
C LEU A 88 -3.05 -16.99 11.39
N VAL A 89 -4.13 -17.19 12.14
CA VAL A 89 -4.16 -18.10 13.30
C VAL A 89 -3.90 -19.54 12.87
N GLN A 90 -4.48 -19.99 11.76
CA GLN A 90 -4.23 -21.32 11.22
C GLN A 90 -2.79 -21.50 10.72
N MET A 91 -2.20 -20.46 10.13
CA MET A 91 -0.78 -20.45 9.76
C MET A 91 0.12 -20.44 11.00
N ARG A 92 -0.29 -19.76 12.09
CA ARG A 92 0.42 -19.71 13.38
C ARG A 92 0.57 -21.10 13.99
N SER A 93 -0.48 -21.92 13.94
CA SER A 93 -0.43 -23.30 14.43
C SER A 93 0.42 -24.24 13.56
N THR A 94 0.61 -23.88 12.28
CA THR A 94 1.33 -24.72 11.31
C THR A 94 2.81 -24.36 11.22
N HIS A 95 3.16 -23.09 11.44
CA HIS A 95 4.53 -22.57 11.30
C HIS A 95 4.95 -21.78 12.54
N GLY A 96 5.82 -22.36 13.37
CA GLY A 96 6.37 -21.69 14.56
C GLY A 96 7.10 -20.38 14.27
N VAL A 97 7.64 -20.20 13.07
CA VAL A 97 8.26 -18.93 12.63
C VAL A 97 7.23 -17.80 12.53
N ILE A 98 6.05 -18.11 12.00
CA ILE A 98 4.94 -17.14 11.90
C ILE A 98 4.43 -16.79 13.30
N ASP A 99 4.36 -17.76 14.20
CA ASP A 99 4.01 -17.53 15.60
C ASP A 99 4.99 -16.60 16.31
N ALA A 100 6.29 -16.89 16.23
CA ALA A 100 7.34 -16.07 16.81
C ALA A 100 7.30 -14.63 16.29
N TYR A 101 7.07 -14.45 14.99
CA TYR A 101 6.92 -13.12 14.39
C TYR A 101 5.69 -12.38 14.94
N CYS A 102 4.53 -13.04 14.99
CA CYS A 102 3.30 -12.44 15.50
C CYS A 102 3.41 -12.08 16.98
N GLN A 103 4.06 -12.92 17.80
CA GLN A 103 4.35 -12.61 19.20
C GLN A 103 5.30 -11.39 19.32
N GLY A 104 6.28 -11.28 18.43
CA GLY A 104 7.13 -10.09 18.33
C GLY A 104 6.33 -8.81 18.02
N VAL A 105 5.31 -8.90 17.17
CA VAL A 105 4.44 -7.74 16.86
C VAL A 105 3.52 -7.40 18.04
N ASP A 106 2.99 -8.43 18.73
CA ASP A 106 2.15 -8.27 19.93
C ASP A 106 2.94 -7.63 21.09
N THR A 107 4.21 -8.01 21.30
CA THR A 107 5.07 -7.42 22.34
C THR A 107 5.41 -5.95 22.08
N ILE A 108 5.46 -5.54 20.81
CA ILE A 108 5.60 -4.12 20.41
C ILE A 108 4.27 -3.35 20.60
N GLY A 109 3.15 -4.04 20.82
CA GLY A 109 1.84 -3.44 21.09
C GLY A 109 1.17 -2.85 19.85
N ARG A 110 1.53 -3.34 18.65
CA ARG A 110 1.03 -2.81 17.37
C ARG A 110 0.09 -3.81 16.70
N PRO A 111 -0.99 -3.37 16.02
CA PRO A 111 -1.77 -4.28 15.17
C PRO A 111 -0.94 -4.76 13.96
N LEU A 112 -1.11 -6.04 13.62
CA LEU A 112 -0.62 -6.61 12.37
C LEU A 112 -1.21 -5.86 11.16
N ILE A 113 -0.39 -5.70 10.14
CA ILE A 113 -0.78 -5.03 8.88
C ILE A 113 -0.90 -6.03 7.73
N ARG A 114 -1.68 -5.67 6.71
CA ARG A 114 -1.87 -6.52 5.52
C ARG A 114 -0.57 -6.93 4.83
N ALA A 115 0.46 -6.07 4.85
CA ALA A 115 1.76 -6.42 4.26
C ALA A 115 2.48 -7.57 4.99
N GLU A 116 2.30 -7.68 6.32
CA GLU A 116 2.84 -8.77 7.13
C GLU A 116 2.06 -10.06 6.85
N TYR A 117 0.74 -9.96 6.75
CA TYR A 117 -0.10 -11.08 6.33
C TYR A 117 0.31 -11.65 4.97
N GLU A 118 0.51 -10.81 3.95
CA GLU A 118 0.95 -11.24 2.63
C GLU A 118 2.35 -11.86 2.65
N ALA A 119 3.23 -11.43 3.56
CA ALA A 119 4.53 -12.06 3.76
C ALA A 119 4.37 -13.46 4.39
N CYS A 120 3.55 -13.60 5.43
CA CYS A 120 3.22 -14.89 6.06
C CYS A 120 2.64 -15.89 5.04
N VAL A 121 1.68 -15.45 4.22
CA VAL A 121 1.11 -16.28 3.15
C VAL A 121 2.19 -16.74 2.18
N LYS A 122 3.03 -15.82 1.68
CA LYS A 122 4.12 -16.17 0.76
C LYS A 122 5.10 -17.17 1.35
N TYR A 123 5.40 -17.06 2.63
CA TYR A 123 6.29 -18.01 3.29
C TYR A 123 5.63 -19.37 3.48
N ALA A 124 4.34 -19.42 3.85
CA ALA A 124 3.58 -20.66 3.91
C ALA A 124 3.46 -21.33 2.52
N GLU A 125 3.34 -20.56 1.44
CA GLU A 125 3.36 -21.07 0.06
C GLU A 125 4.74 -21.63 -0.34
N HIS A 126 5.83 -20.99 0.08
CA HIS A 126 7.20 -21.43 -0.24
C HIS A 126 7.71 -22.54 0.67
N HIS A 127 7.16 -22.65 1.87
CA HIS A 127 7.46 -23.69 2.85
C HIS A 127 6.15 -24.34 3.28
N PRO A 128 5.46 -25.07 2.37
CA PRO A 128 4.26 -25.82 2.74
C PRO A 128 4.69 -26.77 3.85
N GLY A 129 4.13 -26.59 5.04
CA GLY A 129 4.63 -27.23 6.26
C GLY A 129 4.81 -28.72 6.06
N ALA A 130 6.03 -29.21 6.26
CA ALA A 130 6.18 -30.58 6.72
C ALA A 130 5.45 -30.62 8.08
N PRO A 131 4.43 -31.47 8.24
CA PRO A 131 3.80 -31.66 9.54
C PRO A 131 4.88 -32.06 10.53
N PHE A 132 4.85 -31.43 11.70
CA PHE A 132 5.72 -31.70 12.85
C PHE A 132 6.09 -33.19 12.95
N ALA A 133 7.38 -33.50 12.88
CA ALA A 133 7.95 -34.76 13.34
C ALA A 133 8.47 -34.59 14.76
#